data_AF-A0A418SLQ2-F1
#
_entry.id   AF-A0A418SLQ2-F1
#
_cell.length_a   1.000
_cell.length_b   1.000
_cell.length_c   1.000
_cell.angle_alpha   90.00
_cell.angle_beta   90.00
_cell.angle_gamma   90.00
#
_symmetry.space_group_name_H-M   'P 1'
#
loop_
_entity.id
_entity.type
_entity.pdbx_description
1 polymer ?
#
loop_
_entity_poly.entity_id
_entity_poly.type
_entity_poly.pdbx_seq_one_letter_code
_entity_poly.pdbx_strand_id
1 'polypeptide(L)'
;MVGRTLSPLVRARPGVIDRGAPLRLQVKGGQLRSVGVRALLSGANLLAIGDGSPQGWELMQFARAQPLGGDIWEISERLRGQAGTDGVMPREWPEGSLVVLMDGAARQVAMPPSARGQERHWRIGPARRAPDDASHVSLTTTAQGIGLRPYAPCHLRIDGRRIGWIRRTRIDGDDWSGRDVPLGESEEVYLLRLRRGHELLHQCELTVPGYEVPERIWLAAKAGGAFTVEVAQMSARFGAGPFVRRNVDGSE
;
A
#
# COMPACT_ATOMS: atom_id res chain seq x y z
N MET A 1 4.37 18.89 -6.39
CA MET A 1 3.52 19.85 -5.61
C MET A 1 3.18 19.25 -4.22
N VAL A 2 3.07 20.04 -3.14
CA VAL A 2 2.83 19.53 -1.76
C VAL A 2 1.71 20.31 -1.06
N GLY A 3 0.91 19.63 -0.24
CA GLY A 3 -0.24 20.20 0.47
C GLY A 3 -0.68 19.38 1.68
N ARG A 4 -1.89 19.66 2.18
CA ARG A 4 -2.54 18.93 3.26
C ARG A 4 -4.02 18.69 2.99
N THR A 5 -4.58 17.64 3.59
CA THR A 5 -6.03 17.42 3.62
C THR A 5 -6.71 18.44 4.55
N LEU A 6 -7.90 18.89 4.16
CA LEU A 6 -8.81 19.73 4.96
C LEU A 6 -10.10 18.99 5.37
N SER A 7 -10.15 17.69 5.07
CA SER A 7 -11.21 16.79 5.47
C SER A 7 -10.64 15.39 5.62
N PRO A 8 -11.25 14.51 6.43
CA PRO A 8 -10.83 13.12 6.50
C PRO A 8 -11.06 12.39 5.18
N LEU A 9 -10.27 11.35 4.93
CA LEU A 9 -10.44 10.42 3.82
C LEU A 9 -10.59 9.00 4.36
N VAL A 10 -11.84 8.52 4.40
CA VAL A 10 -12.15 7.16 4.83
C VAL A 10 -11.61 6.14 3.83
N ARG A 11 -11.26 4.94 4.33
CA ARG A 11 -10.88 3.79 3.51
C ARG A 11 -11.94 3.52 2.44
N ALA A 12 -11.50 3.26 1.23
CA ALA A 12 -12.35 2.73 0.16
C ALA A 12 -11.86 1.36 -0.31
N ARG A 13 -12.71 0.67 -1.05
CA ARG A 13 -12.36 -0.61 -1.67
C ARG A 13 -11.33 -0.37 -2.78
N PRO A 14 -10.17 -1.08 -2.78
CA PRO A 14 -9.22 -0.99 -3.88
C PRO A 14 -9.77 -1.63 -5.16
N GLY A 15 -9.24 -1.23 -6.32
CA GLY A 15 -9.60 -1.79 -7.64
C GLY A 15 -10.95 -1.31 -8.19
N VAL A 16 -11.63 -0.38 -7.52
CA VAL A 16 -12.84 0.28 -8.01
C VAL A 16 -12.72 1.78 -7.83
N ILE A 17 -13.42 2.56 -8.68
CA ILE A 17 -13.46 4.01 -8.53
C ILE A 17 -14.27 4.34 -7.26
N ASP A 18 -13.59 4.95 -6.30
CA ASP A 18 -14.14 5.54 -5.09
C ASP A 18 -14.90 6.82 -5.47
N ARG A 19 -16.23 6.73 -5.40
CA ARG A 19 -17.19 7.82 -5.60
C ARG A 19 -17.74 8.38 -4.28
N GLY A 20 -17.08 8.11 -3.16
CA GLY A 20 -17.41 8.73 -1.88
C GLY A 20 -17.21 10.25 -1.90
N ALA A 21 -17.50 10.91 -0.77
CA ALA A 21 -17.40 12.36 -0.62
C ALA A 21 -16.09 12.94 -1.19
N PRO A 22 -16.11 14.14 -1.82
CA PRO A 22 -14.88 14.79 -2.27
C PRO A 22 -13.90 15.01 -1.12
N LEU A 23 -12.61 14.80 -1.40
CA LEU A 23 -11.55 15.10 -0.45
C LEU A 23 -11.13 16.55 -0.66
N ARG A 24 -11.23 17.36 0.39
CA ARG A 24 -10.71 18.73 0.36
C ARG A 24 -9.23 18.74 0.65
N LEU A 25 -8.49 19.46 -0.17
CA LEU A 25 -7.05 19.63 -0.08
C LEU A 25 -6.71 21.11 -0.14
N GLN A 26 -5.72 21.54 0.63
CA GLN A 26 -5.04 22.81 0.42
C GLN A 26 -3.66 22.53 -0.18
N VAL A 27 -3.39 23.06 -1.36
CA VAL A 27 -2.17 22.76 -2.10
C VAL A 27 -1.57 24.04 -2.69
N LYS A 28 -0.33 24.35 -2.29
CA LYS A 28 0.35 25.59 -2.70
C LYS A 28 1.10 25.42 -4.01
N GLY A 29 1.13 26.47 -4.82
CA GLY A 29 2.08 26.62 -5.92
C GLY A 29 1.76 25.84 -7.20
N GLY A 30 0.52 25.41 -7.40
CA GLY A 30 0.05 24.99 -8.72
C GLY A 30 -1.42 24.56 -8.78
N GLN A 31 -1.84 24.12 -9.96
CA GLN A 31 -3.24 23.80 -10.26
C GLN A 31 -3.41 22.28 -10.45
N LEU A 32 -4.45 21.72 -9.83
CA LEU A 32 -4.90 20.37 -10.11
C LEU A 32 -5.77 20.36 -11.37
N ARG A 33 -5.75 19.25 -12.10
CA ARG A 33 -6.53 19.11 -13.35
C ARG A 33 -7.37 17.86 -13.30
N SER A 34 -8.59 17.95 -13.85
CA SER A 34 -9.41 16.76 -14.08
C SER A 34 -8.87 15.98 -15.28
N VAL A 35 -9.03 14.66 -15.24
CA VAL A 35 -8.63 13.73 -16.31
C VAL A 35 -9.77 12.78 -16.64
N GLY A 36 -9.82 12.29 -17.88
CA GLY A 36 -10.75 11.24 -18.27
C GLY A 36 -10.39 9.89 -17.65
N VAL A 37 -11.37 8.99 -17.57
CA VAL A 37 -11.20 7.64 -16.98
C VAL A 37 -10.05 6.86 -17.61
N ARG A 38 -9.87 6.95 -18.93
CA ARG A 38 -8.74 6.27 -19.60
C ARG A 38 -7.39 6.77 -19.10
N ALA A 39 -7.21 8.09 -18.97
CA ALA A 39 -5.97 8.66 -18.46
C ALA A 39 -5.76 8.30 -16.99
N LEU A 40 -6.83 8.29 -16.19
CA LEU A 40 -6.80 7.80 -14.81
C LEU A 40 -6.30 6.35 -14.75
N LEU A 41 -6.88 5.45 -15.54
CA LEU A 41 -6.45 4.04 -15.59
C LEU A 41 -5.03 3.86 -16.14
N SER A 42 -4.49 4.83 -16.87
CA SER A 42 -3.09 4.87 -17.32
C SER A 42 -2.14 5.57 -16.35
N GLY A 43 -2.55 5.83 -15.10
CA GLY A 43 -1.67 6.36 -14.05
C GLY A 43 -1.69 7.89 -13.87
N ALA A 44 -2.56 8.62 -14.57
CA ALA A 44 -2.65 10.07 -14.41
C ALA A 44 -3.13 10.48 -13.00
N ASN A 45 -2.75 11.70 -12.58
CA ASN A 45 -3.13 12.29 -11.30
C ASN A 45 -2.74 11.47 -10.07
N LEU A 46 -1.56 10.84 -10.11
CA LEU A 46 -0.99 10.12 -8.97
C LEU A 46 -0.68 11.11 -7.82
N LEU A 47 -1.18 10.81 -6.65
CA LEU A 47 -1.08 11.58 -5.42
C LEU A 47 -0.68 10.62 -4.28
N ALA A 48 0.38 10.96 -3.55
CA ALA A 48 0.70 10.31 -2.29
C ALA A 48 -0.03 11.03 -1.15
N ILE A 49 -0.66 10.29 -0.25
CA ILE A 49 -1.22 10.80 1.02
C ILE A 49 -0.56 10.06 2.19
N GLY A 50 -0.20 10.77 3.24
CA GLY A 50 0.51 10.15 4.36
C GLY A 50 0.62 10.99 5.62
N ASP A 51 1.17 10.37 6.66
CA ASP A 51 1.40 10.98 7.99
C ASP A 51 2.77 11.66 8.11
N GLY A 52 3.59 11.60 7.06
CA GLY A 52 4.96 12.13 7.04
C GLY A 52 6.03 11.17 7.55
N SER A 53 5.65 10.01 8.06
CA SER A 53 6.61 8.95 8.37
C SER A 53 7.21 8.34 7.09
N PRO A 54 8.38 7.71 7.15
CA PRO A 54 8.98 7.06 5.97
C PRO A 54 8.17 5.90 5.37
N GLN A 55 7.15 5.40 6.06
CA GLN A 55 6.42 4.19 5.68
C GLN A 55 4.89 4.40 5.57
N GLY A 56 4.36 5.45 6.19
CA GLY A 56 2.93 5.75 6.27
C GLY A 56 2.44 6.53 5.06
N TRP A 57 2.54 5.93 3.86
CA TRP A 57 2.06 6.52 2.61
C TRP A 57 1.11 5.58 1.86
N GLU A 58 0.00 6.13 1.41
CA GLU A 58 -0.87 5.55 0.39
C GLU A 58 -0.65 6.27 -0.94
N LEU A 59 -0.59 5.52 -2.03
CA LEU A 59 -0.67 6.07 -3.38
C LEU A 59 -2.12 5.97 -3.87
N MET A 60 -2.65 7.09 -4.33
CA MET A 60 -3.99 7.18 -4.89
C MET A 60 -3.99 8.04 -6.15
N GLN A 61 -5.04 7.94 -6.94
CA GLN A 61 -5.27 8.80 -8.09
C GLN A 61 -6.65 9.44 -8.01
N PHE A 62 -6.90 10.49 -8.77
CA PHE A 62 -8.22 11.15 -8.84
C PHE A 62 -8.56 11.59 -10.26
N ALA A 63 -9.82 11.43 -10.67
CA ALA A 63 -10.28 11.87 -11.98
C ALA A 63 -10.77 13.33 -11.97
N ARG A 64 -11.39 13.78 -10.88
CA ARG A 64 -11.98 15.12 -10.79
C ARG A 64 -11.19 16.00 -9.83
N ALA A 65 -10.97 17.23 -10.26
CA ALA A 65 -10.42 18.31 -9.44
C ALA A 65 -11.22 19.58 -9.70
N GLN A 66 -11.80 20.13 -8.62
CA GLN A 66 -12.59 21.36 -8.65
C GLN A 66 -11.93 22.41 -7.74
N PRO A 67 -11.58 23.60 -8.25
CA PRO A 67 -11.04 24.67 -7.43
C PRO A 67 -12.17 25.31 -6.61
N LEU A 68 -11.88 25.57 -5.33
CA LEU A 68 -12.77 26.32 -4.42
C LEU A 68 -12.24 27.73 -4.10
N GLY A 69 -11.03 28.07 -4.58
CA GLY A 69 -10.34 29.33 -4.27
C GLY A 69 -9.39 29.20 -3.07
N GLY A 70 -8.48 30.17 -2.90
CA GLY A 70 -7.54 30.19 -1.77
C GLY A 70 -6.65 28.95 -1.65
N ASP A 71 -6.16 28.42 -2.78
CA ASP A 71 -5.38 27.18 -2.88
C ASP A 71 -6.13 25.90 -2.44
N ILE A 72 -7.46 25.98 -2.28
CA ILE A 72 -8.31 24.86 -1.89
C ILE A 72 -8.91 24.19 -3.12
N TRP A 73 -8.87 22.85 -3.10
CA TRP A 73 -9.40 21.99 -4.14
C TRP A 73 -10.25 20.87 -3.54
N GLU A 74 -11.29 20.47 -4.25
CA GLU A 74 -11.98 19.20 -4.03
C GLU A 74 -11.56 18.19 -5.09
N ILE A 75 -11.11 17.02 -4.66
CA ILE A 75 -10.82 15.90 -5.55
C ILE A 75 -11.79 14.73 -5.35
N SER A 76 -12.25 14.15 -6.44
CA SER A 76 -13.21 13.03 -6.43
C SER A 76 -12.97 12.03 -7.56
N GLU A 77 -13.73 10.94 -7.55
CA GLU A 77 -13.56 9.78 -8.45
C GLU A 77 -12.14 9.21 -8.34
N ARG A 78 -11.84 8.60 -7.19
CA ARG A 78 -10.47 8.23 -6.81
C ARG A 78 -10.18 6.75 -7.07
N LEU A 79 -8.94 6.42 -7.41
CA LEU A 79 -8.42 5.05 -7.31
C LEU A 79 -7.51 4.97 -6.11
N ARG A 80 -7.83 4.08 -5.17
CA ARG A 80 -7.17 4.00 -3.85
C ARG A 80 -6.18 2.84 -3.81
N GLY A 81 -5.18 2.94 -2.95
CA GLY A 81 -4.25 1.83 -2.66
C GLY A 81 -3.39 1.36 -3.84
N GLN A 82 -2.97 2.26 -4.72
CA GLN A 82 -2.16 1.93 -5.90
C GLN A 82 -0.76 1.41 -5.49
N ALA A 83 -0.13 0.66 -6.40
CA ALA A 83 1.20 0.07 -6.20
C ALA A 83 1.37 -0.67 -4.86
N GLY A 84 0.38 -1.49 -4.49
CA GLY A 84 0.42 -2.33 -3.29
C GLY A 84 0.13 -1.59 -1.98
N THR A 85 -0.12 -0.28 -2.02
CA THR A 85 -0.48 0.48 -0.82
C THR A 85 -1.88 0.14 -0.32
N ASP A 86 -2.69 -0.59 -1.09
CA ASP A 86 -3.95 -1.17 -0.65
C ASP A 86 -3.82 -2.04 0.60
N GLY A 87 -2.69 -2.75 0.75
CA GLY A 87 -2.42 -3.61 1.90
C GLY A 87 -2.04 -2.85 3.19
N VAL A 88 -1.76 -1.54 3.11
CA VAL A 88 -1.36 -0.71 4.25
C VAL A 88 -2.15 0.59 4.42
N MET A 89 -3.09 0.85 3.51
CA MET A 89 -4.07 1.94 3.65
C MET A 89 -4.69 1.89 5.05
N PRO A 90 -4.77 3.00 5.80
CA PRO A 90 -5.42 3.04 7.10
C PRO A 90 -6.95 3.01 6.98
N ARG A 91 -7.67 2.90 8.10
CA ARG A 91 -9.14 3.03 8.10
C ARG A 91 -9.60 4.42 7.69
N GLU A 92 -8.80 5.42 8.01
CA GLU A 92 -9.02 6.81 7.68
C GLU A 92 -7.67 7.53 7.63
N TRP A 93 -7.53 8.45 6.69
CA TRP A 93 -6.54 9.52 6.80
C TRP A 93 -7.22 10.74 7.42
N PRO A 94 -6.76 11.23 8.58
CA PRO A 94 -7.37 12.38 9.23
C PRO A 94 -7.14 13.66 8.42
N GLU A 95 -7.91 14.70 8.75
CA GLU A 95 -7.59 16.07 8.35
C GLU A 95 -6.15 16.45 8.74
N GLY A 96 -5.48 17.23 7.90
CA GLY A 96 -4.09 17.64 8.09
C GLY A 96 -3.04 16.64 7.60
N SER A 97 -3.46 15.48 7.07
CA SER A 97 -2.58 14.50 6.41
C SER A 97 -1.84 15.16 5.25
N LEU A 98 -0.56 14.82 5.05
CA LEU A 98 0.25 15.37 3.97
C LEU A 98 -0.20 14.79 2.63
N VAL A 99 -0.20 15.64 1.60
CA VAL A 99 -0.39 15.19 0.21
C VAL A 99 0.74 15.67 -0.68
N VAL A 100 1.17 14.82 -1.60
CA VAL A 100 2.23 15.12 -2.57
C VAL A 100 1.76 14.66 -3.95
N LEU A 101 1.66 15.59 -4.90
CA LEU A 101 1.40 15.25 -6.30
C LEU A 101 2.67 14.62 -6.89
N MET A 102 2.52 13.41 -7.42
CA MET A 102 3.60 12.63 -8.03
C MET A 102 3.71 12.99 -9.52
N ASP A 103 4.14 14.22 -9.78
CA ASP A 103 4.28 14.84 -11.10
C ASP A 103 5.64 14.58 -11.78
N GLY A 104 6.45 13.68 -11.20
CA GLY A 104 7.81 13.37 -11.65
C GLY A 104 8.90 14.24 -11.03
N ALA A 105 8.56 15.29 -10.26
CA ALA A 105 9.54 16.05 -9.49
C ALA A 105 10.10 15.24 -8.31
N ALA A 106 9.28 14.37 -7.70
CA ALA A 106 9.73 13.42 -6.70
C ALA A 106 10.59 12.33 -7.37
N ARG A 107 11.90 12.39 -7.15
CA ARG A 107 12.88 11.41 -7.64
C ARG A 107 13.30 10.48 -6.51
N GLN A 108 13.48 9.21 -6.83
CA GLN A 108 14.07 8.26 -5.90
C GLN A 108 15.56 8.59 -5.70
N VAL A 109 15.98 8.70 -4.45
CA VAL A 109 17.41 8.84 -4.11
C VAL A 109 18.08 7.47 -4.28
N ALA A 110 19.12 7.41 -5.11
CA ALA A 110 19.90 6.19 -5.31
C ALA A 110 20.63 5.81 -4.01
N MET A 111 20.31 4.64 -3.47
CA MET A 111 20.86 4.14 -2.22
C MET A 111 21.25 2.67 -2.36
N PRO A 112 22.40 2.23 -1.80
CA PRO A 112 22.77 0.83 -1.82
C PRO A 112 21.82 0.01 -0.93
N PRO A 113 21.61 -1.29 -1.21
CA PRO A 113 20.79 -2.15 -0.37
C PRO A 113 21.20 -2.16 1.11
N SER A 114 22.50 -2.00 1.38
CA SER A 114 23.04 -1.92 2.74
C SER A 114 22.49 -0.73 3.53
N ALA A 115 22.03 0.35 2.88
CA ALA A 115 21.50 1.53 3.57
C ALA A 115 20.15 1.28 4.27
N ARG A 116 19.49 0.16 3.98
CA ARG A 116 18.21 -0.19 4.60
C ARG A 116 18.35 -0.38 6.11
N GLY A 117 17.43 0.21 6.86
CA GLY A 117 17.43 0.13 8.32
C GLY A 117 18.55 0.91 9.00
N GLN A 118 19.42 1.58 8.23
CA GLN A 118 20.41 2.49 8.77
C GLN A 118 19.82 3.88 8.94
N GLU A 119 20.27 4.57 9.98
CA GLU A 119 19.98 5.98 10.19
C GLU A 119 20.65 6.83 9.09
N ARG A 120 19.92 7.84 8.61
CA ARG A 120 20.39 8.80 7.62
C ARG A 120 20.03 10.21 8.05
N HIS A 121 21.01 11.10 7.97
CA HIS A 121 20.83 12.52 8.18
C HIS A 121 20.71 13.23 6.83
N TRP A 122 19.64 13.97 6.66
CA TRP A 122 19.32 14.74 5.47
C TRP A 122 19.44 16.21 5.78
N ARG A 123 19.91 16.97 4.79
CA ARG A 123 19.80 18.42 4.77
C ARG A 123 18.95 18.80 3.56
N ILE A 124 17.83 19.46 3.82
CA ILE A 124 16.82 19.78 2.82
C ILE A 124 16.76 21.30 2.74
N GLY A 125 17.19 21.86 1.60
CA GLY A 125 17.22 23.31 1.42
C GLY A 125 17.38 23.71 -0.05
N PRO A 126 17.44 25.02 -0.33
CA PRO A 126 17.57 25.53 -1.69
C PRO A 126 18.90 25.11 -2.33
N ALA A 127 18.86 24.52 -3.53
CA ALA A 127 20.04 24.03 -4.24
C ALA A 127 21.13 25.09 -4.53
N ARG A 128 20.79 26.38 -4.45
CA ARG A 128 21.71 27.51 -4.70
C ARG A 128 22.46 27.99 -3.45
N ARG A 129 22.16 27.44 -2.28
CA ARG A 129 22.78 27.84 -1.00
C ARG A 129 23.74 26.77 -0.51
N ALA A 130 24.71 27.19 0.28
CA ALA A 130 25.67 26.28 0.89
C ALA A 130 24.95 25.32 1.87
N PRO A 131 25.39 24.05 2.02
CA PRO A 131 24.71 23.07 2.87
C PRO A 131 24.62 23.41 4.37
N ASP A 132 25.40 24.37 4.84
CA ASP A 132 25.43 24.89 6.21
C ASP A 132 24.61 26.18 6.39
N ASP A 133 24.00 26.69 5.33
CA ASP A 133 23.09 27.84 5.38
C ASP A 133 21.85 27.53 6.22
N ALA A 134 21.44 28.48 7.06
CA ALA A 134 20.32 28.35 8.01
C ALA A 134 18.95 28.02 7.35
N SER A 135 18.82 28.15 6.02
CA SER A 135 17.62 27.72 5.29
C SER A 135 17.51 26.21 5.08
N HIS A 136 18.55 25.44 5.42
CA HIS A 136 18.49 23.98 5.40
C HIS A 136 17.78 23.44 6.64
N VAL A 137 16.82 22.54 6.41
CA VAL A 137 16.19 21.76 7.46
C VAL A 137 16.91 20.42 7.57
N SER A 138 17.30 20.07 8.80
CA SER A 138 17.85 18.75 9.10
C SER A 138 16.73 17.76 9.41
N LEU A 139 16.79 16.58 8.81
CA LEU A 139 15.86 15.49 9.08
C LEU A 139 16.66 14.20 9.26
N THR A 140 16.34 13.43 10.28
CA THR A 140 16.90 12.08 10.46
C THR A 140 15.83 11.05 10.14
N THR A 141 16.16 10.04 9.34
CA THR A 141 15.23 8.96 8.98
C THR A 141 15.90 7.61 9.03
N THR A 142 15.13 6.58 9.35
CA THR A 142 15.50 5.18 9.17
C THR A 142 14.50 4.51 8.24
N ALA A 143 14.91 4.27 6.99
CA ALA A 143 14.03 3.73 5.96
C ALA A 143 14.15 2.19 5.88
N GLN A 144 13.02 1.49 5.97
CA GLN A 144 12.96 0.02 5.88
C GLN A 144 12.89 -0.49 4.44
N GLY A 145 12.91 0.39 3.44
CA GLY A 145 12.85 0.00 2.03
C GLY A 145 11.50 -0.61 1.64
N ILE A 146 10.38 0.03 2.02
CA ILE A 146 9.02 -0.47 1.78
C ILE A 146 8.69 -0.75 0.31
N GLY A 147 9.42 -0.18 -0.65
CA GLY A 147 9.29 -0.51 -2.07
C GLY A 147 9.76 -1.93 -2.42
N LEU A 148 10.47 -2.62 -1.52
CA LEU A 148 10.85 -4.03 -1.64
C LEU A 148 9.76 -4.97 -1.09
N ARG A 149 8.75 -4.44 -0.40
CA ARG A 149 7.71 -5.24 0.23
C ARG A 149 6.82 -5.89 -0.85
N PRO A 150 6.56 -7.21 -0.78
CA PRO A 150 5.58 -7.85 -1.65
C PRO A 150 4.18 -7.26 -1.48
N TYR A 151 3.37 -7.33 -2.53
CA TYR A 151 1.95 -7.01 -2.45
C TYR A 151 1.20 -8.10 -1.68
N ALA A 152 0.09 -7.74 -1.04
CA ALA A 152 -0.79 -8.73 -0.42
C ALA A 152 -1.46 -9.60 -1.49
N PRO A 153 -1.46 -10.95 -1.39
CA PRO A 153 -2.15 -11.80 -2.36
C PRO A 153 -3.61 -11.37 -2.55
N CYS A 154 -4.16 -11.58 -3.73
CA CYS A 154 -5.57 -11.29 -4.01
C CYS A 154 -6.42 -12.57 -4.06
N HIS A 155 -7.74 -12.38 -4.07
CA HIS A 155 -8.72 -13.47 -4.23
C HIS A 155 -8.57 -14.64 -3.24
N LEU A 156 -8.34 -14.35 -1.95
CA LEU A 156 -8.33 -15.37 -0.90
C LEU A 156 -9.69 -16.10 -0.82
N ARG A 157 -9.65 -17.40 -1.10
CA ARG A 157 -10.80 -18.33 -1.08
C ARG A 157 -10.57 -19.40 -0.03
N ILE A 158 -11.66 -19.78 0.62
CA ILE A 158 -11.71 -20.85 1.61
C ILE A 158 -12.89 -21.73 1.23
N ASP A 159 -12.63 -22.98 0.92
CA ASP A 159 -13.61 -24.02 0.61
C ASP A 159 -13.34 -25.23 1.52
N GLY A 160 -14.07 -25.28 2.64
CA GLY A 160 -13.72 -26.15 3.76
C GLY A 160 -12.27 -25.95 4.17
N ARG A 161 -11.48 -27.03 4.14
CA ARG A 161 -10.04 -27.04 4.48
C ARG A 161 -9.12 -26.54 3.37
N ARG A 162 -9.64 -26.30 2.17
CA ARG A 162 -8.85 -25.85 1.01
C ARG A 162 -8.81 -24.34 0.98
N ILE A 163 -7.61 -23.78 1.10
CA ILE A 163 -7.34 -22.36 1.06
C ILE A 163 -6.57 -22.07 -0.23
N GLY A 164 -7.00 -21.06 -0.99
CA GLY A 164 -6.33 -20.67 -2.25
C GLY A 164 -6.34 -19.15 -2.45
N TRP A 165 -5.37 -18.64 -3.19
CA TRP A 165 -5.22 -17.21 -3.50
C TRP A 165 -4.53 -17.01 -4.85
N ILE A 166 -4.38 -15.76 -5.26
CA ILE A 166 -3.66 -15.39 -6.49
C ILE A 166 -2.47 -14.49 -6.12
N ARG A 167 -1.30 -14.84 -6.68
CA ARG A 167 -0.07 -14.06 -6.56
C ARG A 167 -0.24 -12.70 -7.22
N ARG A 168 0.33 -11.66 -6.63
CA ARG A 168 0.51 -10.35 -7.28
C ARG A 168 1.99 -10.09 -7.48
N THR A 169 2.36 -9.55 -8.64
CA THR A 169 3.70 -9.01 -8.86
C THR A 169 3.71 -7.49 -8.71
N ARG A 170 4.88 -6.97 -8.35
CA ARG A 170 5.18 -5.53 -8.27
C ARG A 170 6.14 -5.06 -9.36
N ILE A 171 6.69 -5.99 -10.15
CA ILE A 171 7.66 -5.72 -11.22
C ILE A 171 7.04 -6.19 -12.52
N ASP A 172 6.88 -5.27 -13.47
CA ASP A 172 6.45 -5.53 -14.85
C ASP A 172 5.18 -6.41 -14.95
N GLY A 173 4.20 -6.17 -14.06
CA GLY A 173 2.95 -6.93 -13.98
C GLY A 173 1.89 -6.57 -15.02
N ASP A 174 2.14 -5.55 -15.84
CA ASP A 174 1.19 -5.06 -16.85
C ASP A 174 1.37 -5.74 -18.21
N ASP A 175 2.39 -6.59 -18.37
CA ASP A 175 2.63 -7.35 -19.60
C ASP A 175 1.79 -8.64 -19.62
N TRP A 176 0.99 -8.79 -20.69
CA TRP A 176 0.11 -9.93 -20.94
C TRP A 176 0.62 -10.85 -22.06
N SER A 177 1.79 -10.55 -22.63
CA SER A 177 2.36 -11.33 -23.73
C SER A 177 2.97 -12.67 -23.27
N GLY A 178 3.38 -12.74 -21.99
CA GLY A 178 3.96 -13.93 -21.38
C GLY A 178 2.93 -14.96 -20.90
N ARG A 179 3.44 -16.09 -20.39
CA ARG A 179 2.61 -17.14 -19.75
C ARG A 179 2.11 -16.73 -18.36
N ASP A 180 2.93 -15.99 -17.63
CA ASP A 180 2.63 -15.44 -16.32
C ASP A 180 3.46 -14.15 -16.15
N VAL A 181 3.04 -13.30 -15.23
CA VAL A 181 3.76 -12.08 -14.89
C VAL A 181 5.05 -12.39 -14.12
N PRO A 182 6.08 -11.54 -14.19
CA PRO A 182 7.35 -11.79 -13.50
C PRO A 182 7.17 -12.07 -12.01
N LEU A 183 8.00 -12.95 -11.44
CA LEU A 183 7.95 -13.28 -10.01
C LEU A 183 8.31 -12.08 -9.14
N GLY A 184 9.36 -11.35 -9.53
CA GLY A 184 9.88 -10.19 -8.80
C GLY A 184 10.65 -10.53 -7.53
N GLU A 185 10.81 -11.82 -7.21
CA GLU A 185 11.55 -12.38 -6.08
C GLU A 185 12.40 -13.58 -6.57
N SER A 186 13.34 -14.06 -5.74
CA SER A 186 14.20 -15.21 -6.08
C SER A 186 13.44 -16.54 -6.10
N GLU A 187 12.38 -16.63 -5.30
CA GLU A 187 11.55 -17.81 -5.12
C GLU A 187 10.12 -17.38 -4.75
N GLU A 188 9.15 -18.20 -5.12
CA GLU A 188 7.76 -17.99 -4.76
C GLU A 188 7.51 -18.59 -3.39
N VAL A 189 7.26 -17.75 -2.38
CA VAL A 189 7.03 -18.17 -1.00
C VAL A 189 5.87 -17.39 -0.38
N TYR A 190 5.02 -18.10 0.36
CA TYR A 190 3.90 -17.56 1.12
C TYR A 190 3.97 -17.96 2.57
N LEU A 191 3.48 -17.10 3.46
CA LEU A 191 3.25 -17.39 4.85
C LEU A 191 1.75 -17.44 5.12
N LEU A 192 1.25 -18.62 5.47
CA LEU A 192 -0.15 -18.84 5.84
C LEU A 192 -0.27 -18.98 7.35
N ARG A 193 -1.29 -18.35 7.94
CA ARG A 193 -1.62 -18.43 9.35
C ARG A 193 -3.11 -18.68 9.56
N LEU A 194 -3.44 -19.47 10.58
CA LEU A 194 -4.76 -19.49 11.21
C LEU A 194 -4.62 -18.80 12.56
N ARG A 195 -5.46 -17.81 12.85
CA ARG A 195 -5.42 -17.03 14.09
C ARG A 195 -6.78 -16.90 14.74
N ARG A 196 -6.81 -16.87 16.07
CA ARG A 196 -7.98 -16.44 16.85
C ARG A 196 -7.58 -15.24 17.70
N GLY A 197 -7.99 -14.04 17.28
CA GLY A 197 -7.49 -12.80 17.85
C GLY A 197 -5.95 -12.75 17.82
N HIS A 198 -5.32 -12.77 19.00
CA HIS A 198 -3.87 -12.77 19.15
C HIS A 198 -3.23 -14.16 19.18
N GLU A 199 -4.03 -15.23 19.30
CA GLU A 199 -3.55 -16.61 19.33
C GLU A 199 -3.21 -17.11 17.92
N LEU A 200 -2.04 -17.74 17.77
CA LEU A 200 -1.64 -18.43 16.55
C LEU A 200 -2.02 -19.91 16.65
N LEU A 201 -3.00 -20.34 15.84
CA LEU A 201 -3.49 -21.72 15.83
C LEU A 201 -2.64 -22.61 14.92
N HIS A 202 -2.17 -22.06 13.80
CA HIS A 202 -1.38 -22.78 12.80
C HIS A 202 -0.57 -21.80 11.96
N GLN A 203 0.62 -22.22 11.54
CA GLN A 203 1.46 -21.47 10.60
C GLN A 203 2.22 -22.42 9.69
N CYS A 204 2.31 -22.08 8.41
CA CYS A 204 3.17 -22.78 7.46
C CYS A 204 3.71 -21.83 6.39
N GLU A 205 4.90 -22.17 5.88
CA GLU A 205 5.46 -21.59 4.65
C GLU A 205 5.14 -22.50 3.47
N LEU A 206 4.85 -21.89 2.31
CA LEU A 206 4.33 -22.58 1.14
C LEU A 206 4.99 -22.02 -0.12
N THR A 207 5.21 -22.89 -1.10
CA THR A 207 5.82 -22.52 -2.39
C THR A 207 4.83 -22.50 -3.57
N VAL A 208 3.54 -22.70 -3.27
CA VAL A 208 2.44 -22.67 -4.24
C VAL A 208 1.24 -21.91 -3.64
N PRO A 209 0.37 -21.30 -4.48
CA PRO A 209 -0.71 -20.43 -4.01
C PRO A 209 -1.96 -21.20 -3.54
N GLY A 210 -1.74 -22.26 -2.76
CA GLY A 210 -2.80 -23.09 -2.21
C GLY A 210 -2.33 -23.98 -1.08
N TYR A 211 -3.24 -24.30 -0.16
CA TYR A 211 -2.97 -25.15 0.98
C TYR A 211 -4.21 -25.91 1.41
N GLU A 212 -4.05 -27.22 1.65
CA GLU A 212 -5.07 -28.01 2.33
C GLU A 212 -4.70 -28.12 3.81
N VAL A 213 -5.48 -27.48 4.68
CA VAL A 213 -5.24 -27.51 6.13
C VAL A 213 -5.43 -28.94 6.64
N PRO A 214 -4.49 -29.49 7.44
CA PRO A 214 -4.65 -30.80 8.06
C PRO A 214 -5.94 -30.86 8.87
N GLU A 215 -6.68 -31.97 8.73
CA GLU A 215 -8.01 -32.12 9.32
C GLU A 215 -8.03 -31.83 10.82
N ARG A 216 -7.07 -32.40 11.58
CA ARG A 216 -6.94 -32.16 13.03
C ARG A 216 -6.84 -30.67 13.39
N ILE A 217 -6.11 -29.89 12.59
CA ILE A 217 -5.88 -28.45 12.82
C ILE A 217 -7.16 -27.69 12.52
N TRP A 218 -7.82 -28.03 11.42
CA TRP A 218 -9.07 -27.39 11.01
C TRP A 218 -10.20 -27.64 12.01
N LEU A 219 -10.37 -28.89 12.45
CA LEU A 219 -11.39 -29.24 13.43
C LEU A 219 -11.13 -28.56 14.78
N ALA A 220 -9.89 -28.54 15.27
CA ALA A 220 -9.55 -27.80 16.49
C ALA A 220 -9.79 -26.29 16.35
N ALA A 221 -9.47 -25.70 15.20
CA ALA A 221 -9.72 -24.30 14.91
C ALA A 221 -11.23 -23.99 14.88
N LYS A 222 -12.07 -24.82 14.26
CA LYS A 222 -13.53 -24.63 14.27
C LYS A 222 -14.15 -24.84 15.65
N ALA A 223 -13.69 -25.85 16.39
CA ALA A 223 -14.25 -26.21 17.69
C ALA A 223 -14.09 -25.09 18.72
N GLY A 224 -13.02 -24.29 18.62
CA GLY A 224 -12.85 -23.12 19.48
C GLY A 224 -13.54 -21.84 18.99
N GLY A 225 -14.43 -21.93 17.99
CA GLY A 225 -15.19 -20.80 17.44
C GLY A 225 -14.54 -20.13 16.24
N ALA A 226 -15.01 -18.92 15.90
CA ALA A 226 -14.54 -18.19 14.73
C ALA A 226 -13.03 -17.94 14.76
N PHE A 227 -12.41 -17.99 13.59
CA PHE A 227 -10.98 -17.71 13.40
C PHE A 227 -10.73 -17.00 12.06
N THR A 228 -9.51 -16.53 11.86
CA THR A 228 -9.10 -15.82 10.64
C THR A 228 -8.00 -16.60 9.95
N VAL A 229 -8.16 -16.80 8.63
CA VAL A 229 -7.09 -17.22 7.75
C VAL A 229 -6.37 -15.97 7.24
N GLU A 230 -5.05 -15.95 7.35
CA GLU A 230 -4.20 -14.89 6.85
C GLU A 230 -3.15 -15.46 5.89
N VAL A 231 -2.92 -14.79 4.76
CA VAL A 231 -1.87 -15.17 3.81
C VAL A 231 -1.07 -13.94 3.39
N ALA A 232 0.26 -14.04 3.39
CA ALA A 232 1.16 -13.02 2.87
C ALA A 232 2.15 -13.62 1.86
N GLN A 233 2.49 -12.86 0.82
CA GLN A 233 3.66 -13.14 -0.01
C GLN A 233 4.94 -12.78 0.74
N MET A 234 5.98 -13.58 0.58
CA MET A 234 7.27 -13.39 1.26
C MET A 234 8.32 -12.87 0.28
N SER A 235 9.19 -12.01 0.78
CA SER A 235 10.43 -11.62 0.11
C SER A 235 11.61 -12.07 0.97
N ALA A 236 12.60 -12.72 0.38
CA ALA A 236 13.86 -13.03 1.07
C ALA A 236 14.57 -11.76 1.56
N ARG A 237 14.36 -10.63 0.88
CA ARG A 237 14.95 -9.34 1.27
C ARG A 237 14.13 -8.67 2.36
N PHE A 238 12.82 -8.53 2.18
CA PHE A 238 11.97 -7.69 3.05
C PHE A 238 11.26 -8.47 4.17
N GLY A 239 11.00 -9.76 3.98
CA GLY A 239 10.09 -10.55 4.79
C GLY A 239 8.65 -10.51 4.24
N ALA A 240 7.67 -10.65 5.13
CA ALA A 240 6.27 -10.71 4.75
C ALA A 240 5.75 -9.39 4.19
N GLY A 241 5.02 -9.47 3.07
CA GLY A 241 4.08 -8.44 2.64
C GLY A 241 2.88 -8.32 3.58
N PRO A 242 1.93 -7.41 3.29
CA PRO A 242 0.70 -7.33 4.05
C PRO A 242 -0.13 -8.61 3.89
N PHE A 243 -0.82 -9.00 4.95
CA PHE A 243 -1.67 -10.19 4.94
C PHE A 243 -3.04 -9.88 4.32
N VAL A 244 -3.45 -10.68 3.34
CA VAL A 244 -4.87 -10.81 3.00
C VAL A 244 -5.54 -11.70 4.03
N ARG A 245 -6.76 -11.33 4.43
CA ARG A 245 -7.46 -11.98 5.56
C ARG A 245 -8.88 -12.36 5.18
N ARG A 246 -9.34 -13.50 5.72
CA ARG A 246 -10.74 -13.91 5.63
C ARG A 246 -11.13 -14.65 6.90
N ASN A 247 -12.27 -14.27 7.47
CA ASN A 247 -12.83 -14.94 8.64
C ASN A 247 -13.50 -16.25 8.22
N VAL A 248 -13.44 -17.23 9.12
CA VAL A 248 -14.14 -18.50 9.06
C VAL A 248 -14.97 -18.61 10.32
N ASP A 249 -16.25 -18.86 10.16
CA ASP A 249 -17.15 -19.03 11.28
C ASP A 249 -16.85 -20.34 12.02
N GLY A 250 -17.12 -20.35 13.33
CA GLY A 250 -17.03 -21.56 14.14
C GLY A 250 -18.06 -22.60 13.70
N SER A 251 -17.96 -23.81 14.22
CA SER A 251 -19.15 -24.66 14.31
C SER A 251 -20.14 -24.02 15.29
N GLU A 252 -21.40 -23.88 14.88
CA GLU A 252 -22.53 -23.75 15.82
C GLU A 252 -22.53 -24.94 16.80
#